data_AF-A0A1J3JAZ1-F1
#
_entry.id   AF-A0A1J3JAZ1-F1
#
_cell.length_a   1.000
_cell.length_b   1.000
_cell.length_c   1.000
_cell.angle_alpha   90.00
_cell.angle_beta   90.00
_cell.angle_gamma   90.00
#
_symmetry.space_group_name_H-M   'P 1'
#
loop_
_entity.id
_entity.type
_entity.pdbx_description
1 polymer ?
#
loop_
_entity_poly.entity_id
_entity_poly.type
_entity_poly.pdbx_seq_one_letter_code
_entity_poly.pdbx_strand_id
1 'polypeptide(L)'
;TDPKIKSGLGYVQFPQRFQGINKNDIYACEYKRAFEFICIGLDGLMGPNYVGTGCFFNRRVFFGPPSNFILPEIDELRPNRITAKSITDQDVLALAHKVAGCVYEHNTNWGSKIGF
;
A
#
# COMPACT_ATOMS: atom_id res chain seq x y z
N THR A 1 10.89 12.86 7.50
CA THR A 1 9.44 12.69 7.72
C THR A 1 9.10 13.21 9.09
N ASP A 2 7.93 13.84 9.27
CA ASP A 2 7.50 14.35 10.58
C ASP A 2 7.36 13.19 11.60
N PRO A 3 8.13 13.19 12.70
CA PRO A 3 8.04 12.15 13.74
C PRO A 3 6.64 12.02 14.35
N LYS A 4 5.86 13.10 14.39
CA LYS A 4 4.53 13.13 15.02
C LYS A 4 3.50 12.31 14.24
N ILE A 5 3.64 12.25 12.91
CA ILE A 5 2.69 11.56 12.03
C ILE A 5 3.14 10.11 11.77
N LYS A 6 4.45 9.84 11.84
CA LYS A 6 5.07 8.58 11.41
C LYS A 6 4.49 7.31 12.06
N SER A 7 4.15 7.34 13.35
CA SER A 7 3.67 6.15 14.08
C SER A 7 2.22 5.77 13.74
N GLY A 8 1.40 6.75 13.34
CA GLY A 8 -0.01 6.54 12.97
C GLY A 8 -0.27 6.51 11.47
N LEU A 9 0.69 6.95 10.65
CA LEU A 9 0.51 7.02 9.20
C LEU A 9 0.60 5.65 8.54
N GLY A 10 -0.53 5.19 8.04
CA GLY A 10 -0.60 3.96 7.26
C GLY A 10 -0.24 4.17 5.78
N TYR A 11 -0.88 5.14 5.15
CA TYR A 11 -0.63 5.50 3.75
C TYR A 11 -1.09 6.93 3.46
N VAL A 12 -0.70 7.45 2.31
CA VAL A 12 -1.16 8.74 1.78
C VAL A 12 -1.82 8.50 0.44
N GLN A 13 -3.10 8.84 0.32
CA GLN A 13 -3.88 8.73 -0.91
C GLN A 13 -3.95 10.09 -1.62
N PHE A 14 -3.53 10.13 -2.87
CA PHE A 14 -3.65 11.30 -3.73
C PHE A 14 -4.93 11.24 -4.56
N PRO A 15 -5.55 12.39 -4.86
CA PRO A 15 -6.64 12.49 -5.82
C PRO A 15 -6.27 11.92 -7.20
N GLN A 16 -7.12 11.06 -7.77
CA GLN A 16 -6.99 10.67 -9.18
C GLN A 16 -7.59 11.76 -10.06
N ARG A 17 -6.85 12.20 -11.08
CA ARG A 17 -7.27 13.25 -12.02
C ARG A 17 -7.15 12.73 -13.44
N PHE A 18 -8.24 12.77 -14.18
CA PHE A 18 -8.31 12.30 -15.57
C PHE A 18 -8.26 13.48 -16.54
N GLN A 19 -7.70 13.23 -17.73
CA GLN A 19 -7.61 14.22 -18.81
C GLN A 19 -8.57 13.84 -19.95
N GLY A 20 -8.84 14.78 -20.86
CA GLY A 20 -9.70 14.54 -22.03
C GLY A 20 -11.19 14.42 -21.71
N ILE A 21 -11.62 14.94 -20.56
CA ILE A 21 -13.02 14.89 -20.13
C ILE A 21 -13.80 15.92 -20.93
N ASN A 22 -14.99 15.53 -21.38
CA ASN A 22 -15.85 16.43 -22.13
C ASN A 22 -16.28 17.61 -21.23
N LYS A 23 -16.52 18.78 -21.84
CA LYS A 23 -16.85 20.02 -21.11
C LYS A 23 -18.06 19.91 -20.18
N ASN A 24 -19.00 19.03 -20.48
CA ASN A 24 -20.24 18.89 -19.73
C ASN A 24 -20.16 17.85 -18.61
N ASP A 25 -19.12 17.00 -18.62
CA ASP A 25 -18.89 15.86 -17.73
C ASP A 25 -20.18 15.13 -17.29
N ILE A 26 -21.06 14.82 -18.23
CA ILE A 26 -22.39 14.25 -17.92
C ILE A 26 -22.35 12.89 -17.21
N TYR A 27 -21.20 12.22 -17.23
CA TYR A 27 -20.96 10.94 -16.56
C TYR A 27 -20.17 11.08 -15.26
N ALA A 28 -19.83 12.31 -14.84
CA ALA A 28 -19.05 12.60 -13.64
C ALA A 28 -17.68 11.89 -13.59
N CYS A 29 -17.03 11.77 -14.74
CA CYS A 29 -15.74 11.10 -14.92
C CYS A 29 -14.57 11.86 -14.29
N GLU A 30 -14.76 13.12 -13.87
CA GLU A 30 -13.74 13.85 -13.09
C GLU A 30 -13.56 13.32 -11.66
N TYR A 31 -14.52 12.52 -11.16
CA TYR A 31 -14.54 12.00 -9.79
C TYR A 31 -14.38 13.08 -8.69
N LYS A 32 -14.74 14.35 -8.99
CA LYS A 32 -14.63 15.48 -8.06
C LYS A 32 -15.27 15.20 -6.71
N ARG A 33 -16.49 14.63 -6.68
CA ARG A 33 -17.19 14.31 -5.43
C ARG A 33 -16.36 13.41 -4.51
N ALA A 34 -15.75 12.36 -5.06
CA ALA A 34 -14.96 11.43 -4.29
C ALA A 34 -13.70 12.11 -3.73
N PHE A 35 -12.91 12.75 -4.58
CA PHE A 35 -11.58 13.23 -4.19
C PHE A 35 -11.51 14.64 -3.62
N GLU A 36 -12.46 15.53 -3.93
CA GLU A 36 -12.48 16.91 -3.44
C GLU A 36 -13.40 17.11 -2.23
N PHE A 37 -14.37 16.22 -2.02
CA PHE A 37 -15.32 16.37 -0.90
C PHE A 37 -15.21 15.21 0.08
N ILE A 38 -15.41 13.97 -0.40
CA ILE A 38 -15.48 12.80 0.50
C ILE A 38 -14.11 12.51 1.13
N CYS A 39 -13.04 12.42 0.33
CA CYS A 39 -11.69 12.14 0.85
C CYS A 39 -11.22 13.19 1.86
N ILE A 40 -11.51 14.47 1.61
CA ILE A 40 -11.15 15.56 2.54
C ILE A 40 -11.95 15.44 3.85
N GLY A 41 -13.25 15.13 3.78
CA GLY A 41 -14.06 14.91 4.97
C GLY A 41 -13.59 13.72 5.80
N LEU A 42 -13.20 12.61 5.15
CA LEU A 42 -12.68 11.42 5.81
C LEU A 42 -11.31 11.65 6.45
N ASP A 43 -10.50 12.57 5.91
CA ASP A 43 -9.21 12.95 6.49
C ASP A 43 -9.35 13.55 7.90
N GLY A 44 -10.47 14.22 8.18
CA GLY A 44 -10.81 14.68 9.54
C GLY A 44 -11.17 13.57 10.53
N LEU A 45 -11.32 12.32 10.07
CA LEU A 45 -11.62 11.15 10.88
C LEU A 45 -10.41 10.22 10.99
N MET A 46 -10.28 9.26 10.06
CA MET A 46 -9.22 8.25 10.05
C MET A 46 -8.47 8.19 8.71
N GLY A 47 -8.70 9.17 7.83
CA GLY A 47 -8.13 9.21 6.50
C GLY A 47 -9.09 8.68 5.42
N PRO A 48 -8.81 9.00 4.14
CA PRO A 48 -9.57 8.50 3.00
C PRO A 48 -9.39 7.00 2.80
N ASN A 49 -10.28 6.38 2.03
CA ASN A 49 -10.14 4.98 1.59
C ASN A 49 -9.01 4.83 0.55
N TYR A 50 -8.43 3.62 0.48
CA TYR A 50 -7.58 3.22 -0.63
C TYR A 50 -8.43 2.92 -1.88
N VAL A 51 -8.07 3.55 -3.00
CA VAL A 51 -8.84 3.48 -4.26
C VAL A 51 -8.06 2.88 -5.43
N GLY A 52 -7.03 2.08 -5.15
CA GLY A 52 -6.30 1.29 -6.15
C GLY A 52 -5.05 1.93 -6.74
N THR A 53 -5.00 3.26 -6.93
CA THR A 53 -3.80 3.95 -7.45
C THR A 53 -3.62 5.33 -6.82
N GLY A 54 -2.44 5.95 -7.05
CA GLY A 54 -2.08 7.25 -6.50
C GLY A 54 -1.83 7.22 -5.00
N CYS A 55 -1.32 6.10 -4.46
CA CYS A 55 -1.15 5.91 -3.02
C CYS A 55 0.29 5.54 -2.67
N PHE A 56 0.80 6.09 -1.58
CA PHE A 56 2.07 5.69 -0.99
C PHE A 56 1.85 5.03 0.37
N PHE A 57 2.20 3.75 0.47
CA PHE A 57 2.05 2.97 1.70
C PHE A 57 3.30 3.01 2.57
N ASN A 58 3.10 3.10 3.87
CA ASN A 58 4.10 2.68 4.83
C ASN A 58 4.13 1.15 4.87
N ARG A 59 5.20 0.52 4.37
CA ARG A 59 5.32 -0.96 4.27
C ARG A 59 4.96 -1.69 5.57
N ARG A 60 5.14 -1.08 6.73
CA ARG A 60 4.77 -1.65 8.05
C ARG A 60 3.29 -2.04 8.15
N VAL A 61 2.36 -1.35 7.47
CA VAL A 61 0.92 -1.63 7.64
C VAL A 61 0.49 -3.01 7.18
N PHE A 62 1.22 -3.61 6.25
CA PHE A 62 0.92 -4.96 5.74
C PHE A 62 1.30 -6.07 6.73
N PHE A 63 1.93 -5.71 7.84
CA PHE A 63 2.38 -6.64 8.87
C PHE A 63 1.50 -6.56 10.14
N GLY A 64 0.21 -6.32 9.97
CA GLY A 64 -0.77 -6.24 11.06
C GLY A 64 -0.82 -4.86 11.76
N PRO A 65 -1.80 -4.66 12.66
CA PRO A 65 -2.02 -3.38 13.32
C PRO A 65 -0.86 -2.98 14.25
N PRO A 66 -0.81 -1.71 14.70
CA PRO A 66 0.22 -1.26 15.66
C PRO A 66 0.26 -2.10 16.95
N SER A 67 -0.89 -2.60 17.41
CA SER A 67 -1.03 -3.43 18.62
C SER A 67 -0.64 -4.90 18.43
N ASN A 68 -0.58 -5.40 17.20
CA ASN A 68 -0.25 -6.80 16.90
C ASN A 68 0.63 -6.88 15.65
N PHE A 69 1.93 -6.76 15.84
CA PHE A 69 2.91 -6.87 14.75
C PHE A 69 3.14 -8.32 14.35
N ILE A 70 2.90 -8.62 13.08
CA ILE A 70 3.19 -9.92 12.47
C ILE A 70 4.59 -9.86 11.88
N LEU A 71 5.50 -10.68 12.41
CA LEU A 71 6.85 -10.78 11.88
C LEU A 71 6.84 -11.56 10.55
N PRO A 72 7.54 -11.08 9.50
CA PRO A 72 7.76 -11.90 8.31
C PRO A 72 8.59 -13.13 8.65
N GLU A 73 8.29 -14.24 8.00
CA GLU A 73 9.08 -15.47 8.07
C GLU A 73 10.50 -15.28 7.49
N ILE A 74 10.62 -14.36 6.51
CA ILE A 74 11.89 -14.03 5.86
C ILE A 74 12.37 -12.67 6.40
N ASP A 75 13.47 -12.68 7.14
CA ASP A 75 14.03 -11.49 7.79
C ASP A 75 14.41 -10.38 6.80
N GLU A 76 14.79 -10.75 5.57
CA GLU A 76 15.09 -9.82 4.49
C GLU A 76 13.86 -8.98 4.06
N LEU A 77 12.65 -9.46 4.33
CA LEU A 77 11.40 -8.82 3.92
C LEU A 77 10.79 -7.90 5.00
N ARG A 78 11.48 -7.71 6.13
CA ARG A 78 11.04 -6.84 7.23
C ARG A 78 10.72 -5.43 6.74
N PRO A 79 9.65 -4.79 7.26
CA PRO A 79 9.16 -3.51 6.73
C PRO A 79 10.15 -2.35 6.83
N ASN A 80 11.04 -2.38 7.82
CA ASN A 80 12.05 -1.34 8.04
C ASN A 80 13.42 -1.69 7.43
N ARG A 81 13.53 -2.79 6.68
CA ARG A 81 14.80 -3.21 6.10
C ARG A 81 15.08 -2.39 4.85
N ILE A 82 16.18 -1.65 4.89
CA ILE A 82 16.73 -0.93 3.75
C ILE A 82 17.89 -1.77 3.21
N THR A 83 17.80 -2.21 1.96
CA THR A 83 18.92 -2.89 1.30
C THR A 83 19.83 -1.86 0.65
N ALA A 84 21.14 -1.95 0.90
CA ALA A 84 22.15 -1.20 0.16
C ALA A 84 22.63 -1.95 -1.09
N LYS A 85 22.16 -3.19 -1.30
CA LYS A 85 22.52 -4.01 -2.46
C LYS A 85 21.83 -3.49 -3.71
N SER A 86 22.52 -3.59 -4.85
CA SER A 86 21.93 -3.32 -6.16
C SER A 86 20.76 -4.26 -6.42
N ILE A 87 19.77 -3.81 -7.21
CA ILE A 87 18.68 -4.69 -7.67
C ILE A 87 19.19 -5.83 -8.55
N THR A 88 20.39 -5.68 -9.13
CA THR A 88 21.06 -6.69 -9.96
C THR A 88 21.93 -7.65 -9.16
N ASP A 89 22.02 -7.49 -7.83
CA ASP A 89 22.82 -8.35 -6.97
C ASP A 89 22.24 -9.78 -6.96
N GLN A 90 23.11 -10.78 -7.00
CA GLN A 90 22.73 -12.19 -7.11
C GLN A 90 21.81 -12.63 -5.95
N ASP A 91 22.06 -12.15 -4.72
CA ASP A 91 21.24 -12.52 -3.56
C ASP A 91 19.86 -11.87 -3.63
N VAL A 92 19.79 -10.63 -4.14
CA VAL A 92 18.52 -9.91 -4.34
C VAL A 92 17.68 -10.62 -5.40
N LEU A 93 18.29 -11.02 -6.52
CA LEU A 93 17.63 -11.76 -7.58
C LEU A 93 17.17 -13.15 -7.11
N ALA A 94 18.00 -13.88 -6.36
CA ALA A 94 17.64 -15.17 -5.81
C ALA A 94 16.45 -15.07 -4.84
N LEU A 95 16.45 -14.06 -3.96
CA LEU A 95 15.33 -13.80 -3.07
C LEU A 95 14.08 -13.39 -3.84
N ALA A 96 14.21 -12.53 -4.86
CA ALA A 96 13.11 -12.11 -5.73
C ALA A 96 12.47 -13.31 -6.44
N HIS A 97 13.28 -14.23 -6.98
CA HIS A 97 12.79 -15.48 -7.58
C HIS A 97 12.04 -16.34 -6.57
N LYS A 98 12.56 -16.49 -5.35
CA LYS A 98 11.91 -17.26 -4.29
C LYS A 98 10.53 -16.70 -3.93
N VAL A 99 10.40 -15.38 -3.77
CA VAL A 99 9.11 -14.76 -3.40
C VAL A 99 8.14 -14.72 -4.58
N ALA A 100 8.63 -14.47 -5.80
CA ALA A 100 7.80 -14.46 -7.01
C ALA A 100 7.25 -15.85 -7.38
N GLY A 101 7.88 -16.92 -6.89
CA GLY A 101 7.37 -18.28 -7.05
C GLY A 101 6.10 -18.57 -6.26
N CYS A 102 5.65 -17.67 -5.38
CA CYS A 102 4.44 -17.81 -4.56
C CYS A 102 4.30 -19.14 -3.81
N VAL A 103 5.42 -19.83 -3.55
CA VAL A 103 5.40 -21.17 -2.92
C VAL A 103 4.80 -21.12 -1.51
N TYR A 104 4.85 -19.96 -0.86
CA TYR A 104 4.21 -19.72 0.42
C TYR A 104 2.67 -19.82 0.39
N GLU A 105 2.04 -19.86 -0.79
CA GLU A 105 0.59 -20.06 -0.94
C GLU A 105 0.22 -21.55 -0.96
N HIS A 106 1.15 -22.45 -1.30
CA HIS A 106 0.86 -23.87 -1.44
C HIS A 106 0.73 -24.57 -0.09
N ASN A 107 -0.42 -25.22 0.13
CA ASN A 107 -0.74 -25.96 1.36
C ASN A 107 -0.60 -25.13 2.65
N THR A 108 -0.68 -23.80 2.54
CA THR A 108 -0.72 -22.90 3.68
C THR A 108 -2.09 -22.27 3.80
N ASN A 109 -2.40 -21.73 4.98
CA ASN A 109 -3.61 -20.94 5.21
C ASN A 109 -3.43 -19.48 4.76
N TRP A 110 -2.52 -19.19 3.82
CA TRP A 110 -2.20 -17.81 3.45
C TRP A 110 -3.42 -17.09 2.85
N GLY A 111 -4.08 -17.68 1.85
CA GLY A 111 -5.25 -17.06 1.20
C GLY A 111 -6.45 -16.85 2.14
N SER A 112 -6.68 -17.75 3.10
CA SER A 112 -7.74 -17.57 4.10
C SER A 112 -7.38 -16.56 5.20
N LYS A 113 -6.09 -16.36 5.49
CA LYS A 113 -5.62 -15.39 6.48
C LYS A 113 -5.51 -13.96 5.94
N ILE A 114 -5.09 -13.81 4.69
CA ILE A 114 -4.81 -12.50 4.07
C ILE A 114 -5.99 -12.02 3.21
N GLY A 115 -6.82 -12.93 2.71
CA GLY A 115 -7.96 -12.65 1.84
C GLY A 115 -7.69 -13.02 0.39
N PHE A 116 -8.78 -13.27 -0.36
CA PHE A 116 -8.83 -13.32 -1.82
C PHE A 116 -9.49 -12.04 -2.34
#